data_AF-A0A0C3DFH6-F1
#
_entry.id   AF-A0A0C3DFH6-F1
#
_cell.length_a   1.000
_cell.length_b   1.000
_cell.length_c   1.000
_cell.angle_alpha   90.00
_cell.angle_beta   90.00
_cell.angle_gamma   90.00
#
_symmetry.space_group_name_H-M   'P 1'
#
loop_
_entity.id
_entity.type
_entity.pdbx_description
1 polymer ?
#
loop_
_entity_poly.entity_id
_entity_poly.type
_entity_poly.pdbx_seq_one_letter_code
_entity_poly.pdbx_strand_id
1 'polypeptide(L)'
;MARQKDPLSKQPAVPETSQRRKKMQQSQDNLATFEELHLIKEVGKQQHLQAETTQKSYRGHVCQGREWLQNLLNCNNTANLSEEDLALFNDPAFKNVFNDIPNHLSAQVLAWYLSWSGFRKNLGRSTIEGIHAAFKKLWEQASRWDGNPGTSGTSGDVQDIMNDEEHMDKILTWANSDCPELRSVLHFIYIVLTELPVSDVHISDNVKKRVMRCLKFLVFASMAWIIWTRCCELVKLKHRDIQMSSKWLDSILVKYMRGEQDALTINELEEYCEIHLQHWKGWQKKEDKSF
;
A
#
# COMPACT_ATOMS: atom_id res chain seq x y z
N MET A 1 -41.27 8.62 -29.53
CA MET A 1 -41.06 10.02 -29.09
C MET A 1 -39.74 10.51 -29.65
N ALA A 2 -39.80 11.18 -30.79
CA ALA A 2 -38.64 11.65 -31.56
C ALA A 2 -38.27 13.07 -31.12
N ARG A 3 -36.99 13.32 -30.84
CA ARG A 3 -36.47 14.65 -30.50
C ARG A 3 -35.83 15.25 -31.75
N GLN A 4 -36.48 16.26 -32.31
CA GLN A 4 -36.03 17.02 -33.47
C GLN A 4 -34.76 17.83 -33.15
N LYS A 5 -33.83 17.84 -34.11
CA LYS A 5 -32.69 18.74 -34.22
C LYS A 5 -33.07 19.83 -35.22
N ASP A 6 -32.85 21.09 -34.88
CA ASP A 6 -32.83 22.18 -35.85
C ASP A 6 -31.42 22.78 -36.02
N PRO A 7 -31.04 23.24 -37.23
CA PRO A 7 -29.70 23.70 -37.54
C PRO A 7 -29.58 25.21 -37.85
N LEU A 8 -28.31 25.65 -37.83
CA LEU A 8 -27.69 26.73 -38.62
C LEU A 8 -28.05 28.21 -38.35
N SER A 9 -27.03 29.00 -38.01
CA SER A 9 -26.82 30.31 -38.67
C SER A 9 -25.34 30.73 -38.67
N LYS A 10 -24.87 31.15 -39.84
CA LYS A 10 -23.51 31.58 -40.18
C LYS A 10 -23.41 33.13 -40.12
N GLN A 11 -22.33 33.62 -39.50
CA GLN A 11 -21.39 34.73 -39.86
C GLN A 11 -21.90 36.04 -40.54
N PRO A 12 -21.31 37.24 -40.24
CA PRO A 12 -19.97 37.58 -40.78
C PRO A 12 -19.04 38.53 -39.97
N ALA A 13 -17.75 38.39 -40.30
CA ALA A 13 -16.68 39.39 -40.51
C ALA A 13 -16.38 40.55 -39.52
N VAL A 14 -15.20 40.45 -38.89
CA VAL A 14 -14.04 41.39 -38.80
C VAL A 14 -14.27 42.92 -38.84
N PRO A 15 -13.59 43.66 -37.95
CA PRO A 15 -12.67 44.68 -38.45
C PRO A 15 -11.23 44.53 -37.91
N GLU A 16 -10.30 44.64 -38.86
CA GLU A 16 -8.86 44.68 -38.69
C GLU A 16 -8.46 45.86 -37.80
N THR A 17 -7.71 45.59 -36.74
CA THR A 17 -6.98 46.63 -36.00
C THR A 17 -5.48 46.43 -36.18
N SER A 18 -4.99 47.10 -37.23
CA SER A 18 -3.68 47.73 -37.37
C SER A 18 -2.58 47.30 -36.39
N GLN A 19 -1.65 46.53 -36.96
CA GLN A 19 -0.32 46.27 -36.44
C GLN A 19 0.41 47.57 -36.06
N ARG A 20 0.54 47.85 -34.76
CA ARG A 20 1.62 48.71 -34.26
C ARG A 20 2.83 47.85 -33.95
N ARG A 21 3.78 47.81 -34.89
CA ARG A 21 5.16 47.36 -34.64
C ARG A 21 5.73 48.22 -33.50
N LYS A 22 5.73 47.68 -32.28
CA LYS A 22 6.56 48.21 -31.20
C LYS A 22 8.00 47.86 -31.54
N LYS A 23 8.79 48.92 -31.70
CA LYS A 23 10.24 48.93 -31.84
C LYS A 23 10.81 48.06 -30.72
N MET A 24 11.37 46.91 -31.08
CA MET A 24 12.07 46.02 -30.18
C MET A 24 13.35 46.76 -29.77
N GLN A 25 13.31 47.43 -28.61
CA GLN A 25 14.51 47.87 -27.94
C GLN A 25 15.30 46.61 -27.62
N GLN A 26 16.42 46.47 -28.31
CA GLN A 26 17.49 45.53 -27.98
C GLN A 26 17.93 45.90 -26.55
N SER A 27 17.30 45.27 -25.57
CA SER A 27 17.79 45.26 -24.20
C SER A 27 19.16 44.63 -24.27
N GLN A 28 20.18 45.38 -23.86
CA GLN A 28 21.50 44.85 -23.58
C GLN A 28 21.34 43.54 -22.82
N ASP A 29 21.88 42.46 -23.39
CA ASP A 29 22.13 41.21 -22.70
C ASP A 29 23.10 41.53 -21.55
N ASN A 30 22.54 41.99 -20.43
CA ASN A 30 23.19 41.85 -19.15
C ASN A 30 23.27 40.34 -18.93
N LEU A 31 24.47 39.79 -19.10
CA LEU A 31 24.78 38.41 -18.73
C LEU A 31 24.32 38.22 -17.28
N ALA A 32 23.13 37.63 -17.13
CA ALA A 32 22.60 37.27 -15.83
C ALA A 32 23.66 36.38 -15.17
N THR A 33 24.08 36.76 -13.98
CA THR A 33 25.02 35.96 -13.21
C THR A 33 24.43 34.57 -12.98
N PHE A 34 25.29 33.56 -12.83
CA PHE A 34 24.85 32.19 -12.61
C PHE A 34 23.90 32.08 -11.39
N GLU A 35 24.11 32.91 -10.37
CA GLU A 35 23.24 33.04 -9.21
C GLU A 35 21.85 33.58 -9.56
N GLU A 36 21.75 34.60 -10.42
CA GLU A 36 20.47 35.14 -10.91
C GLU A 36 19.71 34.12 -11.76
N LEU A 37 20.40 33.38 -12.64
CA LEU A 37 19.78 32.30 -13.42
C LEU A 37 19.28 31.18 -12.52
N HIS A 38 20.02 30.84 -11.46
CA HIS A 38 19.58 29.87 -10.46
C HIS A 38 18.35 30.38 -9.71
N LEU A 39 18.35 31.64 -9.29
CA LEU A 39 17.22 32.26 -8.61
C LEU A 39 15.96 32.28 -9.50
N ILE A 40 16.08 32.69 -10.76
CA ILE A 40 14.99 32.70 -11.75
C ILE A 40 14.45 31.29 -11.97
N LYS A 41 15.33 30.29 -12.07
CA LYS A 41 14.94 28.89 -12.19
C LYS A 41 14.15 28.43 -10.98
N GLU A 42 14.62 28.71 -9.76
CA GLU A 42 13.92 28.28 -8.55
C GLU A 42 12.59 29.04 -8.34
N VAL A 43 12.54 30.34 -8.65
CA VAL A 43 11.29 31.12 -8.66
C VAL A 43 10.32 30.57 -9.70
N GLY A 44 10.78 30.28 -10.91
CA GLY A 44 9.97 29.68 -11.97
C GLY A 44 9.46 28.30 -11.60
N LYS A 45 10.27 27.47 -10.93
CA LYS A 45 9.82 26.18 -10.38
C LYS A 45 8.72 26.38 -9.34
N GLN A 46 8.88 27.33 -8.41
CA GLN A 46 7.87 27.59 -7.40
C GLN A 46 6.56 28.13 -7.99
N GLN A 47 6.63 28.98 -9.02
CA GLN A 47 5.47 29.58 -9.67
C GLN A 47 4.75 28.62 -10.63
N HIS A 48 5.47 27.72 -11.31
CA HIS A 48 4.92 26.93 -12.41
C HIS A 48 4.82 25.43 -12.16
N LEU A 49 5.54 24.86 -11.17
CA LEU A 49 5.52 23.40 -10.95
C LEU A 49 4.57 22.95 -9.84
N GLN A 50 4.14 23.83 -8.95
CA GLN A 50 3.18 23.46 -7.89
C GLN A 50 2.17 24.57 -7.62
N ALA A 51 0.88 24.20 -7.63
CA ALA A 51 -0.17 25.10 -7.21
C ALA A 51 -0.01 25.48 -5.73
N GLU A 52 -0.29 26.73 -5.38
CA GLU A 52 -0.23 27.23 -4.00
C GLU A 52 -1.09 26.39 -3.04
N THR A 53 -2.23 25.90 -3.53
CA THR A 53 -3.14 25.01 -2.80
C THR A 53 -2.44 23.69 -2.42
N THR A 54 -1.68 23.10 -3.34
CA THR A 54 -0.89 21.89 -3.08
C THR A 54 0.22 22.16 -2.06
N GLN A 55 0.92 23.28 -2.17
CA GLN A 55 1.96 23.63 -1.18
C GLN A 55 1.38 23.80 0.22
N LYS A 56 0.23 24.48 0.34
CA LYS A 56 -0.48 24.65 1.60
C LYS A 56 -0.93 23.30 2.18
N SER A 57 -1.48 22.42 1.34
CA SER A 57 -1.86 21.05 1.74
C SER A 57 -0.65 20.25 2.23
N TYR A 58 0.48 20.29 1.51
CA TYR A 58 1.69 19.58 1.89
C TYR A 58 2.25 20.06 3.23
N ARG A 59 2.31 21.39 3.43
CA ARG A 59 2.69 21.95 4.74
C ARG A 59 1.76 21.47 5.85
N GLY A 60 0.45 21.42 5.59
CA GLY A 60 -0.53 20.87 6.53
C GLY A 60 -0.24 19.41 6.91
N HIS A 61 0.04 18.55 5.92
CA HIS A 61 0.37 17.15 6.17
C HIS A 61 1.67 16.98 6.98
N VAL A 62 2.72 17.75 6.65
CA VAL A 62 3.99 17.72 7.41
C VAL A 62 3.78 18.19 8.85
N CYS A 63 3.03 19.28 9.06
CA CYS A 63 2.71 19.76 10.41
C CYS A 63 1.95 18.70 11.22
N GLN A 64 0.94 18.07 10.63
CA GLN A 64 0.17 17.02 11.31
C GLN A 64 1.03 15.79 11.66
N GLY A 65 1.99 15.43 10.80
CA GLY A 65 2.94 14.35 11.11
C GLY A 65 3.89 14.71 12.24
N ARG A 66 4.39 15.95 12.28
CA ARG A 66 5.22 16.47 13.38
C ARG A 66 4.45 16.50 14.70
N GLU A 67 3.21 16.97 14.69
CA GLU A 67 2.34 16.97 15.87
C GLU A 67 2.07 15.55 16.38
N TRP A 68 1.81 14.61 15.46
CA TRP A 68 1.65 13.20 15.82
C TRP A 68 2.90 12.63 16.49
N LEU A 69 4.09 12.91 15.96
CA LEU A 69 5.35 12.46 16.55
C LEU A 69 5.57 13.04 17.95
N GLN A 70 5.27 14.33 18.14
CA GLN A 70 5.38 14.97 19.46
C GLN A 70 4.41 14.35 20.48
N ASN A 71 3.17 14.07 20.05
CA ASN A 71 2.21 13.38 20.92
C ASN A 71 2.69 11.96 21.26
N LEU A 72 3.25 11.24 20.29
CA LEU A 72 3.81 9.91 20.51
C LEU A 72 4.94 9.93 21.54
N LEU A 73 5.85 10.90 21.44
CA LEU A 73 6.93 11.12 22.40
C LEU A 73 6.42 11.47 23.81
N ASN A 74 5.34 12.26 23.91
CA ASN A 74 4.77 12.67 25.18
C ASN A 74 4.00 11.55 25.88
N CYS A 75 3.45 10.59 25.13
CA CYS A 75 2.60 9.55 25.70
C CYS A 75 3.36 8.46 26.46
N ASN A 76 4.71 8.37 26.36
CA ASN A 76 5.66 7.58 27.17
C ASN A 76 5.25 6.15 27.59
N ASN A 77 4.24 5.54 26.97
CA ASN A 77 3.75 4.24 27.35
C ASN A 77 4.49 3.17 26.56
N THR A 78 5.78 3.02 26.85
CA THR A 78 6.66 2.03 26.21
C THR A 78 6.46 0.61 26.76
N ALA A 79 5.53 0.43 27.71
CA ALA A 79 5.31 -0.83 28.43
C ALA A 79 4.88 -2.00 27.52
N ASN A 80 4.31 -1.72 26.35
CA ASN A 80 3.79 -2.72 25.42
C ASN A 80 4.58 -2.80 24.10
N LEU A 81 5.73 -2.14 24.01
CA LEU A 81 6.57 -2.20 22.80
C LEU A 81 7.42 -3.46 22.81
N SER A 82 7.67 -4.01 21.62
CA SER A 82 8.68 -5.06 21.42
C SER A 82 10.08 -4.52 21.79
N GLU A 83 11.04 -5.42 22.03
CA GLU A 83 12.43 -5.02 22.32
C GLU A 83 13.03 -4.22 21.15
N GLU A 84 12.67 -4.59 19.92
CA GLU A 84 13.05 -3.89 18.70
C GLU A 84 12.46 -2.47 18.62
N ASP A 85 11.16 -2.31 18.91
CA ASP A 85 10.49 -1.01 18.87
C ASP A 85 10.98 -0.07 19.98
N LEU A 86 11.30 -0.63 21.15
CA LEU A 86 11.95 0.09 22.25
C LEU A 86 13.33 0.61 21.85
N ALA A 87 14.13 -0.19 21.14
CA ALA A 87 15.43 0.23 20.64
C ALA A 87 15.31 1.41 19.67
N LEU A 88 14.30 1.39 18.78
CA LEU A 88 14.01 2.50 17.86
C LEU A 88 13.58 3.77 18.60
N PHE A 89 12.74 3.63 19.62
CA PHE A 89 12.25 4.77 20.41
C PHE A 89 13.36 5.45 21.23
N ASN A 90 14.33 4.66 21.69
CA ASN A 90 15.48 5.15 22.46
C ASN A 90 16.57 5.81 21.58
N ASP A 91 16.47 5.71 20.26
CA ASP A 91 17.42 6.36 19.37
C ASP A 91 17.28 7.89 19.43
N PRO A 92 18.35 8.65 19.71
CA PRO A 92 18.29 10.11 19.80
C PRO A 92 17.86 10.80 18.48
N ALA A 93 17.95 10.11 17.33
CA ALA A 93 17.47 10.57 16.04
C ALA A 93 15.94 10.51 15.92
N PHE A 94 15.26 9.68 16.74
CA PHE A 94 13.82 9.46 16.67
C PHE A 94 13.01 10.76 16.81
N LYS A 95 13.41 11.65 17.72
CA LYS A 95 12.73 12.95 17.93
C LYS A 95 12.79 13.90 16.71
N ASN A 96 13.69 13.62 15.77
CA ASN A 96 14.02 14.49 14.64
C ASN A 96 13.66 13.86 13.29
N VAL A 97 12.94 12.74 13.25
CA VAL A 97 12.64 11.98 12.01
C VAL A 97 11.86 12.76 10.96
N PHE A 98 11.07 13.74 11.39
CA PHE A 98 10.27 14.60 10.50
C PHE A 98 10.84 16.02 10.36
N ASN A 99 12.11 16.22 10.72
CA ASN A 99 12.82 17.45 10.42
C ASN A 99 13.06 17.58 8.91
N ASP A 100 13.57 18.74 8.50
CA ASP A 100 13.79 19.05 7.10
C ASP A 100 14.79 18.08 6.47
N ILE A 101 15.79 17.63 7.23
CA ILE A 101 16.77 16.62 6.80
C ILE A 101 16.34 15.25 7.35
N PRO A 102 16.09 14.25 6.49
CA PRO A 102 15.76 12.91 6.95
C PRO A 102 16.97 12.23 7.60
N ASN A 103 16.71 11.35 8.55
CA ASN A 103 17.71 10.46 9.17
C ASN A 103 17.39 8.98 8.87
N HIS A 104 18.16 8.05 9.43
CA HIS A 104 18.01 6.61 9.17
C HIS A 104 16.66 6.03 9.61
N LEU A 105 15.93 6.71 10.49
CA LEU A 105 14.62 6.29 11.00
C LEU A 105 13.45 6.98 10.27
N SER A 106 13.71 8.01 9.47
CA SER A 106 12.66 8.83 8.83
C SER A 106 11.68 8.01 7.99
N ALA A 107 12.18 7.07 7.19
CA ALA A 107 11.32 6.23 6.34
C ALA A 107 10.42 5.30 7.18
N GLN A 108 10.99 4.66 8.20
CA GLN A 108 10.26 3.74 9.06
C GLN A 108 9.18 4.45 9.89
N VAL A 109 9.52 5.58 10.51
CA VAL A 109 8.54 6.34 11.30
C VAL A 109 7.47 6.98 10.42
N LEU A 110 7.80 7.36 9.17
CA LEU A 110 6.80 7.77 8.19
C LEU A 110 5.83 6.63 7.88
N ALA A 111 6.32 5.41 7.68
CA ALA A 111 5.46 4.24 7.47
C ALA A 111 4.50 4.02 8.65
N TRP A 112 4.99 4.12 9.89
CA TRP A 112 4.14 4.05 11.10
C TRP A 112 3.06 5.13 11.11
N TYR A 113 3.43 6.37 10.77
CA TYR A 113 2.48 7.48 10.70
C TYR A 113 1.40 7.27 9.62
N LEU A 114 1.79 6.78 8.44
CA LEU A 114 0.87 6.48 7.36
C LEU A 114 -0.10 5.36 7.75
N SER A 115 0.39 4.28 8.35
CA SER A 115 -0.45 3.18 8.87
C SER A 115 -1.41 3.67 9.94
N TRP A 116 -0.94 4.42 10.94
CA TRP A 116 -1.79 4.99 11.98
C TRP A 116 -2.86 5.92 11.39
N SER A 117 -2.50 6.75 10.41
CA SER A 117 -3.42 7.66 9.76
C SER A 117 -4.46 6.93 8.90
N GLY A 118 -4.06 5.89 8.17
CA GLY A 118 -4.97 5.04 7.40
C GLY A 118 -5.97 4.31 8.29
N PHE A 119 -5.48 3.51 9.25
CA PHE A 119 -6.32 2.67 10.07
C PHE A 119 -7.12 3.45 11.13
N ARG A 120 -6.51 4.41 11.83
CA ARG A 120 -7.16 5.06 12.98
C ARG A 120 -8.01 6.26 12.61
N LYS A 121 -7.61 7.03 11.60
CA LYS A 121 -8.39 8.19 11.11
C LYS A 121 -9.29 7.83 9.92
N ASN A 122 -9.21 6.60 9.43
CA ASN A 122 -9.95 6.12 8.25
C ASN A 122 -9.76 7.04 7.03
N LEU A 123 -8.50 7.48 6.80
CA LEU A 123 -8.19 8.34 5.67
C LEU A 123 -8.17 7.52 4.38
N GLY A 124 -8.81 8.05 3.34
CA GLY A 124 -8.76 7.45 2.01
C GLY A 124 -7.35 7.45 1.43
N ARG A 125 -7.10 6.51 0.51
CA ARG A 125 -5.83 6.29 -0.19
C ARG A 125 -5.20 7.57 -0.76
N SER A 126 -5.99 8.40 -1.45
CA SER A 126 -5.49 9.65 -2.06
C SER A 126 -4.91 10.62 -1.03
N THR A 127 -5.45 10.61 0.20
CA THR A 127 -4.93 11.44 1.29
C THR A 127 -3.63 10.86 1.85
N ILE A 128 -3.52 9.54 2.00
CA ILE A 128 -2.28 8.86 2.43
C ILE A 128 -1.15 9.11 1.44
N GLU A 129 -1.44 8.98 0.14
CA GLU A 129 -0.49 9.33 -0.94
C GLU A 129 -0.09 10.80 -0.90
N GLY A 130 -1.05 11.69 -0.62
CA GLY A 130 -0.79 13.12 -0.42
C GLY A 130 0.15 13.42 0.75
N ILE A 131 -0.01 12.71 1.88
CA ILE A 131 0.89 12.81 3.04
C ILE A 131 2.29 12.31 2.67
N HIS A 132 2.40 11.14 2.07
CA HIS A 132 3.68 10.57 1.65
C HIS A 132 4.40 11.50 0.66
N ALA A 133 3.69 12.03 -0.35
CA ALA A 133 4.23 12.99 -1.31
C ALA A 133 4.70 14.29 -0.64
N ALA A 134 4.00 14.77 0.40
CA ALA A 134 4.40 15.94 1.16
C ALA A 134 5.74 15.73 1.89
N PHE A 135 5.93 14.59 2.55
CA PHE A 135 7.19 14.25 3.23
C PHE A 135 8.33 14.00 2.24
N LYS A 136 8.08 13.29 1.15
CA LYS A 136 9.05 13.12 0.07
C LYS A 136 9.50 14.49 -0.46
N LYS A 137 8.56 15.41 -0.68
CA LYS A 137 8.87 16.76 -1.17
C LYS A 137 9.67 17.59 -0.17
N LEU A 138 9.34 17.50 1.11
CA LEU A 138 10.10 18.15 2.20
C LEU A 138 11.58 17.73 2.14
N TRP A 139 11.82 16.42 2.03
CA TRP A 139 13.18 15.89 2.05
C TRP A 139 13.94 16.16 0.75
N GLU A 140 13.29 16.10 -0.42
CA GLU A 140 13.89 16.49 -1.71
C GLU A 140 14.43 17.93 -1.70
N GLN A 141 13.85 18.83 -0.89
CA GLN A 141 14.29 20.23 -0.80
C GLN A 141 15.51 20.39 0.10
N ALA A 142 15.57 19.66 1.21
CA ALA A 142 16.69 19.74 2.15
C ALA A 142 17.92 18.95 1.67
N SER A 143 17.69 17.98 0.80
CA SER A 143 18.72 17.09 0.31
C SER A 143 18.97 17.30 -1.19
N ARG A 144 19.98 18.12 -1.55
CA ARG A 144 20.67 17.98 -2.85
C ARG A 144 21.55 16.72 -2.81
N TRP A 145 20.96 15.58 -2.49
CA TRP A 145 21.71 14.35 -2.22
C TRP A 145 21.79 13.50 -3.48
N ASP A 146 23.03 13.28 -3.94
CA ASP A 146 23.42 12.22 -4.87
C ASP A 146 23.28 10.87 -4.16
N GLY A 147 22.05 10.36 -4.06
CA GLY A 147 21.77 9.07 -3.41
C GLY A 147 20.41 9.04 -2.75
N ASN A 148 19.36 9.24 -3.54
CA ASN A 148 17.98 9.34 -3.07
C ASN A 148 17.50 8.03 -2.39
N PRO A 149 17.29 7.99 -1.06
CA PRO A 149 16.67 6.85 -0.39
C PRO A 149 15.17 6.72 -0.73
N GLY A 150 14.56 7.71 -1.39
CA GLY A 150 13.19 7.63 -1.90
C GLY A 150 12.96 6.61 -3.02
N THR A 151 14.00 5.84 -3.40
CA THR A 151 13.89 4.68 -4.30
C THR A 151 14.10 3.33 -3.59
N SER A 152 14.47 3.31 -2.30
CA SER A 152 14.58 2.06 -1.54
C SER A 152 13.25 1.67 -0.91
N GLY A 153 12.42 0.95 -1.69
CA GLY A 153 11.49 -0.08 -1.22
C GLY A 153 10.21 0.33 -0.48
N THR A 154 10.22 1.34 0.39
CA THR A 154 9.20 1.44 1.46
C THR A 154 7.83 1.97 1.04
N SER A 155 7.72 2.64 -0.10
CA SER A 155 6.43 3.14 -0.61
C SER A 155 5.62 2.09 -1.35
N GLY A 156 6.24 0.98 -1.80
CA GLY A 156 5.50 -0.13 -2.40
C GLY A 156 4.76 -0.93 -1.33
N ASP A 157 5.44 -1.24 -0.24
CA ASP A 157 4.99 -2.25 0.72
C ASP A 157 3.69 -1.89 1.45
N VAL A 158 3.49 -0.62 1.87
CA VAL A 158 2.22 -0.19 2.49
C VAL A 158 1.10 0.02 1.46
N GLN A 159 1.48 0.33 0.22
CA GLN A 159 0.59 0.66 -0.88
C GLN A 159 0.01 -0.60 -1.54
N ASP A 160 0.78 -1.68 -1.61
CA ASP A 160 0.32 -2.99 -2.02
C ASP A 160 -0.75 -3.46 -1.03
N ILE A 161 -0.48 -3.44 0.28
CA ILE A 161 -1.41 -3.90 1.34
C ILE A 161 -2.86 -3.38 1.16
N MET A 162 -3.06 -2.11 0.76
CA MET A 162 -4.40 -1.54 0.56
C MET A 162 -5.08 -1.89 -0.78
N ASN A 163 -4.33 -2.24 -1.83
CA ASN A 163 -4.91 -2.75 -3.08
C ASN A 163 -5.34 -4.22 -2.97
N ASP A 164 -4.89 -4.89 -1.93
CA ASP A 164 -4.88 -6.33 -1.91
C ASP A 164 -6.10 -6.96 -1.22
N GLU A 165 -6.83 -6.19 -0.42
CA GLU A 165 -8.16 -6.60 0.06
C GLU A 165 -9.13 -6.79 -1.11
N GLU A 166 -9.14 -5.85 -2.07
CA GLU A 166 -9.94 -5.96 -3.29
C GLU A 166 -9.50 -7.15 -4.16
N HIS A 167 -8.21 -7.50 -4.13
CA HIS A 167 -7.68 -8.64 -4.87
C HIS A 167 -8.18 -9.98 -4.30
N MET A 168 -8.13 -10.13 -2.97
CA MET A 168 -8.64 -11.33 -2.30
C MET A 168 -10.14 -11.48 -2.46
N ASP A 169 -10.90 -10.38 -2.37
CA ASP A 169 -12.34 -10.38 -2.63
C ASP A 169 -12.68 -10.80 -4.07
N LYS A 170 -11.90 -10.35 -5.06
CA LYS A 170 -12.05 -10.78 -6.46
C LYS A 170 -11.78 -12.29 -6.62
N ILE A 171 -10.74 -12.80 -5.95
CA ILE A 171 -10.42 -14.24 -5.97
C ILE A 171 -11.56 -15.06 -5.33
N LEU A 172 -12.08 -14.62 -4.17
CA LEU A 172 -13.19 -15.30 -3.49
C LEU A 172 -14.48 -15.23 -4.31
N THR A 173 -14.77 -14.07 -4.91
CA THR A 173 -15.92 -13.90 -5.81
C THR A 173 -15.82 -14.82 -7.02
N TRP A 174 -14.65 -14.89 -7.65
CA TRP A 174 -14.38 -15.82 -8.75
C TRP A 174 -14.56 -17.28 -8.31
N ALA A 175 -14.00 -17.67 -7.16
CA ALA A 175 -14.08 -19.03 -6.63
C ALA A 175 -15.53 -19.47 -6.36
N ASN A 176 -16.35 -18.57 -5.80
CA ASN A 176 -17.76 -18.80 -5.56
C ASN A 176 -18.58 -18.90 -6.87
N SER A 177 -18.19 -18.14 -7.90
CA SER A 177 -18.81 -18.16 -9.22
C SER A 177 -18.46 -19.43 -10.02
N ASP A 178 -17.17 -19.82 -10.04
CA ASP A 178 -16.67 -20.98 -10.77
C ASP A 178 -17.05 -22.31 -10.09
N CYS A 179 -17.11 -22.32 -8.77
CA CYS A 179 -17.39 -23.52 -7.98
C CYS A 179 -18.45 -23.26 -6.88
N PRO A 180 -19.75 -23.20 -7.23
CA PRO A 180 -20.82 -22.96 -6.26
C PRO A 180 -20.87 -24.00 -5.12
N GLU A 181 -20.39 -25.22 -5.37
CA GLU A 181 -20.32 -26.29 -4.37
C GLU A 181 -19.16 -26.13 -3.38
N LEU A 182 -18.29 -25.13 -3.56
CA LEU A 182 -17.17 -24.86 -2.67
C LEU A 182 -17.65 -24.71 -1.22
N ARG A 183 -18.77 -24.00 -1.01
CA ARG A 183 -19.38 -23.82 0.32
C ARG A 183 -19.82 -25.15 0.94
N SER A 184 -20.40 -26.06 0.14
CA SER A 184 -20.82 -27.38 0.60
C SER A 184 -19.63 -28.27 0.96
N VAL A 185 -18.52 -28.19 0.20
CA VAL A 185 -17.31 -28.95 0.52
C VAL A 185 -16.59 -28.39 1.74
N LEU A 186 -16.51 -27.07 1.89
CA LEU A 186 -16.02 -26.46 3.12
C LEU A 186 -16.86 -26.94 4.31
N HIS A 187 -18.18 -26.93 4.20
CA HIS A 187 -19.06 -27.47 5.24
C HIS A 187 -18.80 -28.97 5.54
N PHE A 188 -18.53 -29.78 4.52
CA PHE A 188 -18.13 -31.17 4.71
C PHE A 188 -16.79 -31.30 5.46
N ILE A 189 -15.78 -30.52 5.09
CA ILE A 189 -14.49 -30.48 5.79
C ILE A 189 -14.71 -30.12 7.26
N TYR A 190 -15.60 -29.17 7.54
CA TYR A 190 -15.97 -28.81 8.90
C TYR A 190 -16.58 -29.97 9.68
N ILE A 191 -17.53 -30.71 9.10
CA ILE A 191 -18.14 -31.90 9.74
C ILE A 191 -17.04 -32.91 10.10
N VAL A 192 -16.10 -33.16 9.18
CA VAL A 192 -14.98 -34.07 9.41
C VAL A 192 -14.05 -33.58 10.53
N LEU A 193 -13.68 -32.30 10.51
CA LEU A 193 -12.80 -31.70 11.52
C LEU A 193 -13.44 -31.64 12.92
N THR A 194 -14.77 -31.62 13.00
CA THR A 194 -15.51 -31.59 14.27
C THR A 194 -15.99 -32.96 14.74
N GLU A 195 -15.56 -34.03 14.06
CA GLU A 195 -15.96 -35.42 14.38
C GLU A 195 -17.49 -35.62 14.40
N LEU A 196 -18.23 -34.78 13.67
CA LEU A 196 -19.69 -34.92 13.56
C LEU A 196 -20.04 -36.11 12.66
N PRO A 197 -21.16 -36.80 12.92
CA PRO A 197 -21.59 -37.92 12.10
C PRO A 197 -21.81 -37.46 10.67
N VAL A 198 -21.03 -38.03 9.75
CA VAL A 198 -21.11 -37.72 8.33
C VAL A 198 -22.31 -38.48 7.76
N SER A 199 -23.39 -37.76 7.44
CA SER A 199 -24.43 -38.31 6.55
C SER A 199 -23.77 -38.70 5.21
N ASP A 200 -24.29 -39.73 4.53
CA ASP A 200 -23.71 -40.23 3.28
C ASP A 200 -23.85 -39.19 2.16
N VAL A 201 -22.91 -38.24 2.10
CA VAL A 201 -22.88 -37.17 1.09
C VAL A 201 -22.19 -37.72 -0.15
N HIS A 202 -22.99 -38.12 -1.13
CA HIS A 202 -22.46 -38.54 -2.42
C HIS A 202 -22.03 -37.33 -3.27
N ILE A 203 -20.72 -37.07 -3.33
CA ILE A 203 -20.13 -36.05 -4.22
C ILE A 203 -19.67 -36.75 -5.50
N SER A 204 -20.19 -36.32 -6.66
CA SER A 204 -19.72 -36.84 -7.95
C SER A 204 -18.25 -36.50 -8.21
N ASP A 205 -17.54 -37.36 -8.95
CA ASP A 205 -16.11 -37.17 -9.21
C ASP A 205 -15.79 -35.89 -10.01
N ASN A 206 -16.72 -35.46 -10.87
CA ASN A 206 -16.60 -34.19 -11.58
C ASN A 206 -16.62 -33.00 -10.62
N VAL A 207 -17.53 -33.01 -9.63
CA VAL A 207 -17.60 -31.97 -8.60
C VAL A 207 -16.36 -32.00 -7.73
N LYS A 208 -15.90 -33.18 -7.29
CA LYS A 208 -14.63 -33.33 -6.54
C LYS A 208 -13.46 -32.70 -7.29
N LYS A 209 -13.32 -32.98 -8.59
CA LYS A 209 -12.24 -32.47 -9.43
C LYS A 209 -12.29 -30.94 -9.56
N ARG A 210 -13.48 -30.36 -9.74
CA ARG A 210 -13.67 -28.90 -9.82
C ARG A 210 -13.34 -28.23 -8.49
N VAL A 211 -13.87 -28.75 -7.39
CA VAL A 211 -13.60 -28.21 -6.04
C VAL A 211 -12.12 -28.30 -5.71
N MET A 212 -11.47 -29.44 -5.97
CA MET A 212 -10.04 -29.62 -5.74
C MET A 212 -9.20 -28.61 -6.54
N ARG A 213 -9.59 -28.30 -7.78
CA ARG A 213 -8.93 -27.26 -8.58
C ARG A 213 -9.11 -25.88 -7.96
N CYS A 214 -10.32 -25.54 -7.54
CA CYS A 214 -10.63 -24.27 -6.89
C CYS A 214 -9.85 -24.10 -5.58
N LEU A 215 -9.85 -25.11 -4.71
CA LEU A 215 -9.08 -25.12 -3.45
C LEU A 215 -7.58 -24.98 -3.69
N LYS A 216 -7.02 -25.67 -4.68
CA LYS A 216 -5.59 -25.53 -5.03
C LYS A 216 -5.25 -24.11 -5.46
N PHE A 217 -6.12 -23.47 -6.25
CA PHE A 217 -5.93 -22.09 -6.65
C PHE A 217 -6.06 -21.12 -5.46
N LEU A 218 -7.06 -21.31 -4.60
CA LEU A 218 -7.26 -20.51 -3.40
C LEU A 218 -6.06 -20.59 -2.46
N VAL A 219 -5.57 -21.81 -2.18
CA VAL A 219 -4.37 -22.02 -1.37
C VAL A 219 -3.14 -21.38 -2.04
N PHE A 220 -3.00 -21.50 -3.36
CA PHE A 220 -1.89 -20.87 -4.07
C PHE A 220 -1.96 -19.33 -3.96
N ALA A 221 -3.11 -18.73 -4.23
CA ALA A 221 -3.27 -17.29 -4.18
C ALA A 221 -3.13 -16.75 -2.75
N SER A 222 -3.76 -17.41 -1.76
CA SER A 222 -3.65 -17.01 -0.35
C SER A 222 -2.24 -17.22 0.19
N MET A 223 -1.51 -18.24 -0.22
CA MET A 223 -0.12 -18.40 0.19
C MET A 223 0.78 -17.35 -0.45
N ALA A 224 0.64 -17.07 -1.76
CA ALA A 224 1.38 -15.99 -2.41
C ALA A 224 1.20 -14.66 -1.67
N TRP A 225 -0.04 -14.43 -1.22
CA TRP A 225 -0.45 -13.30 -0.40
C TRP A 225 0.20 -13.31 1.00
N ILE A 226 0.02 -14.37 1.76
CA ILE A 226 0.47 -14.44 3.16
C ILE A 226 1.99 -14.39 3.30
N ILE A 227 2.73 -15.09 2.43
CA ILE A 227 4.20 -15.17 2.51
C ILE A 227 4.92 -14.25 1.52
N TRP A 228 4.19 -13.34 0.84
CA TRP A 228 4.75 -12.30 -0.04
C TRP A 228 5.75 -12.85 -1.06
N THR A 229 5.44 -13.99 -1.67
CA THR A 229 6.34 -14.70 -2.57
C THR A 229 5.84 -14.65 -4.02
N ARG A 230 6.77 -14.68 -4.97
CA ARG A 230 6.42 -14.69 -6.40
C ARG A 230 5.80 -16.03 -6.78
N CYS A 231 4.95 -16.05 -7.81
CA CYS A 231 4.36 -17.29 -8.33
C CYS A 231 5.40 -18.38 -8.64
N CYS A 232 6.56 -18.00 -9.20
CA CYS A 232 7.64 -18.92 -9.57
C CYS A 232 8.44 -19.45 -8.36
N GLU A 233 8.36 -18.79 -7.22
CA GLU A 233 8.93 -19.23 -5.94
C GLU A 233 7.93 -20.15 -5.24
N LEU A 234 6.64 -19.80 -5.24
CA LEU A 234 5.58 -20.58 -4.61
C LEU A 234 5.46 -22.00 -5.19
N VAL A 235 5.65 -22.18 -6.50
CA VAL A 235 5.64 -23.52 -7.13
C VAL A 235 6.79 -24.42 -6.67
N LYS A 236 7.83 -23.86 -6.02
CA LYS A 236 8.96 -24.61 -5.45
C LYS A 236 8.74 -24.97 -3.98
N LEU A 237 7.76 -24.36 -3.32
CA LEU A 237 7.44 -24.56 -1.92
C LEU A 237 7.01 -26.02 -1.71
N LYS A 238 7.68 -26.73 -0.79
CA LYS A 238 7.30 -28.09 -0.41
C LYS A 238 6.67 -28.08 0.97
N HIS A 239 5.90 -29.13 1.26
CA HIS A 239 5.28 -29.31 2.58
C HIS A 239 6.28 -29.19 3.73
N ARG A 240 7.48 -29.77 3.58
CA ARG A 240 8.54 -29.72 4.62
C ARG A 240 9.11 -28.32 4.88
N ASP A 241 8.83 -27.37 3.99
CA ASP A 241 9.35 -26.01 4.11
C ASP A 241 8.35 -25.08 4.81
N ILE A 242 7.12 -25.56 5.08
CA ILE A 242 6.07 -24.86 5.81
C ILE A 242 5.89 -25.60 7.15
N GLN A 243 6.16 -24.90 8.25
CA GLN A 243 5.79 -25.39 9.58
C GLN A 243 4.71 -24.48 10.15
N MET A 244 3.58 -25.07 10.53
CA MET A 244 2.44 -24.40 11.15
C MET A 244 2.12 -25.07 12.48
N SER A 245 1.76 -24.29 13.51
CA SER A 245 1.27 -24.83 14.78
C SER A 245 -0.13 -25.39 14.61
N SER A 246 -0.28 -26.72 14.46
CA SER A 246 -1.55 -27.33 14.04
C SER A 246 -2.66 -27.16 15.08
N LYS A 247 -2.35 -27.32 16.38
CA LYS A 247 -3.36 -27.38 17.45
C LYS A 247 -4.19 -26.10 17.58
N TRP A 248 -3.56 -24.95 17.33
CA TRP A 248 -4.23 -23.65 17.42
C TRP A 248 -5.04 -23.35 16.16
N LEU A 249 -4.47 -23.61 14.98
CA LEU A 249 -5.17 -23.44 13.70
C LEU A 249 -6.45 -24.29 13.65
N ASP A 250 -6.39 -25.51 14.15
CA ASP A 250 -7.57 -26.40 14.22
C ASP A 250 -8.69 -25.76 15.06
N SER A 251 -8.35 -25.14 16.21
CA SER A 251 -9.32 -24.46 17.08
C SER A 251 -9.99 -23.26 16.41
N ILE A 252 -9.20 -22.37 15.78
CA ILE A 252 -9.73 -21.20 15.08
C ILE A 252 -10.54 -21.60 13.86
N LEU A 253 -10.06 -22.57 13.08
CA LEU A 253 -10.77 -23.06 11.90
C LEU A 253 -12.13 -23.62 12.30
N VAL A 254 -12.22 -24.38 13.40
CA VAL A 254 -13.50 -24.88 13.91
C VAL A 254 -14.46 -23.74 14.26
N LYS A 255 -14.02 -22.69 14.96
CA LYS A 255 -14.85 -21.51 15.28
C LYS A 255 -15.32 -20.78 14.03
N TYR A 256 -14.42 -20.54 13.08
CA TYR A 256 -14.73 -19.86 11.83
C TYR A 256 -15.81 -20.61 11.06
N MET A 257 -15.68 -21.94 10.99
CA MET A 257 -16.62 -22.80 10.26
C MET A 257 -17.97 -22.97 10.97
N ARG A 258 -18.04 -22.70 12.28
CA ARG A 258 -19.31 -22.56 13.04
C ARG A 258 -20.02 -21.24 12.79
N GLY A 259 -19.39 -20.29 12.12
CA GLY A 259 -19.87 -18.91 12.07
C GLY A 259 -19.74 -18.19 13.41
N GLU A 260 -18.93 -18.70 14.33
CA GLU A 260 -18.64 -18.11 15.64
C GLU A 260 -17.48 -17.10 15.54
N GLN A 261 -17.45 -16.33 14.44
CA GLN A 261 -16.39 -15.36 14.17
C GLN A 261 -16.34 -14.27 15.25
N ASP A 262 -17.51 -13.85 15.73
CA ASP A 262 -17.65 -12.89 16.83
C ASP A 262 -17.21 -13.45 18.20
N ALA A 263 -17.00 -14.77 18.30
CA ALA A 263 -16.52 -15.44 19.52
C ALA A 263 -15.01 -15.65 19.52
N LEU A 264 -14.29 -15.19 18.49
CA LEU A 264 -12.84 -15.15 18.50
C LEU A 264 -12.41 -14.10 19.53
N THR A 265 -11.59 -14.52 20.49
CA THR A 265 -11.00 -13.61 21.47
C THR A 265 -9.99 -12.71 20.78
N ILE A 266 -9.72 -11.53 21.37
CA ILE A 266 -8.68 -10.63 20.86
C ILE A 266 -7.35 -11.38 20.74
N ASN A 267 -7.00 -12.24 21.71
CA ASN A 267 -5.79 -13.05 21.64
C ASN A 267 -5.78 -14.02 20.45
N GLU A 268 -6.93 -14.60 20.06
CA GLU A 268 -7.03 -15.48 18.89
C GLU A 268 -7.00 -14.70 17.56
N LEU A 269 -7.41 -13.43 17.57
CA LEU A 269 -7.32 -12.54 16.41
C LEU A 269 -5.92 -11.90 16.28
N GLU A 270 -5.25 -11.67 17.41
CA GLU A 270 -3.92 -11.07 17.49
C GLU A 270 -2.81 -12.13 17.41
N GLU A 271 -3.08 -13.40 17.72
CA GLU A 271 -2.18 -14.50 17.41
C GLU A 271 -2.06 -14.64 15.89
N TYR A 272 -0.92 -14.21 15.39
CA TYR A 272 -0.53 -14.40 14.01
C TYR A 272 -0.14 -15.86 13.81
N CYS A 273 -0.52 -16.43 12.66
CA CYS A 273 0.04 -17.71 12.24
C CYS A 273 1.51 -17.50 11.88
N GLU A 274 2.44 -17.91 12.75
CA GLU A 274 3.84 -17.97 12.39
C GLU A 274 4.05 -19.05 11.32
N ILE A 275 4.39 -18.61 10.11
CA ILE A 275 4.82 -19.50 9.03
C ILE A 275 6.34 -19.49 9.01
N HIS A 276 6.94 -20.51 9.61
CA HIS A 276 8.39 -20.66 9.52
C HIS A 276 8.76 -21.27 8.17
N LEU A 277 9.42 -20.47 7.34
CA LEU A 277 10.01 -20.93 6.09
C LEU A 277 11.40 -21.52 6.34
N GLN A 278 11.54 -22.83 6.18
CA GLN A 278 12.84 -23.50 6.26
C GLN A 278 13.50 -23.57 4.88
N HIS A 279 14.85 -23.67 4.84
CA HIS A 279 15.62 -23.87 3.61
C HIS A 279 15.53 -22.76 2.53
N TRP A 280 15.22 -21.53 2.94
CA TRP A 280 15.08 -20.34 2.07
C TRP A 280 16.30 -20.00 1.18
N LYS A 281 17.52 -20.46 1.53
CA LYS A 281 18.73 -20.20 0.74
C LYS A 281 18.62 -20.83 -0.65
N GLY A 282 18.36 -19.99 -1.66
CA GLY A 282 18.34 -20.34 -3.08
C GLY A 282 16.99 -20.16 -3.79
N TRP A 283 15.95 -19.73 -3.08
CA TRP A 283 14.62 -19.56 -3.66
C TRP A 283 14.40 -18.17 -4.24
N GLN A 284 14.67 -17.12 -3.46
CA GLN A 284 14.74 -15.75 -3.93
C GLN A 284 16.12 -15.51 -4.57
N LYS A 285 16.27 -15.91 -5.83
CA LYS A 285 17.34 -15.32 -6.64
C LYS A 285 16.87 -13.93 -7.03
N LYS A 286 17.57 -12.91 -6.53
CA LYS A 286 17.45 -11.56 -7.09
C LYS A 286 17.78 -11.71 -8.57
N GLU A 287 16.78 -11.52 -9.44
CA GLU A 287 17.07 -11.44 -10.86
C GLU A 287 17.93 -10.19 -11.02
N ASP A 288 19.22 -10.40 -11.32
CA ASP A 288 20.11 -9.31 -11.66
C ASP A 288 19.49 -8.63 -12.89
N LYS A 289 19.03 -7.40 -12.69
CA LYS A 289 18.46 -6.55 -13.74
C LYS A 289 19.54 -6.28 -14.78
N SER A 290 19.67 -7.20 -15.73
CA SER A 290 20.46 -7.07 -16.94
C SER A 290 19.45 -6.87 -18.08
N PHE A 291 18.97 -5.62 -18.18
CA PHE A 291 18.28 -5.08 -19.34
C PHE A 291 19.01 -3.83 -19.79
#